data_AF-V5H3R2-F1
#
_entry.id   AF-V5H3R2-F1
#
_cell.length_a   1.000
_cell.length_b   1.000
_cell.length_c   1.000
_cell.angle_alpha   90.00
_cell.angle_beta   90.00
_cell.angle_gamma   90.00
#
_symmetry.space_group_name_H-M   'P 1'
#
loop_
_entity.id
_entity.type
_entity.pdbx_description
1 polymer ?
#
loop_
_entity_poly.entity_id
_entity_poly.type
_entity_poly.pdbx_seq_one_letter_code
_entity_poly.pdbx_strand_id
1 'polypeptide(L)'
;MQAMSCKKPKNERVGQFGDYWDLRMKLQKSESERPKRGTGREGVAPPPRRPVAGREADPEVLARRLKQIEYGKSTEGYKRYCDAVPKDKREQLH
;
A
#
# COMPACT_ATOMS: atom_id res chain seq x y z
N MET A 1 -23.86 15.13 28.60
CA MET A 1 -22.78 14.49 27.83
C MET A 1 -21.49 15.24 28.13
N GLN A 2 -20.52 14.62 28.81
CA GLN A 2 -19.26 15.28 29.22
C GLN A 2 -18.34 15.46 28.01
N ALA A 3 -17.88 16.70 27.79
CA ALA A 3 -16.90 17.02 26.77
C ALA A 3 -15.51 16.53 27.23
N MET A 4 -14.94 15.58 26.50
CA MET A 4 -13.60 15.05 26.77
C MET A 4 -12.55 16.12 26.41
N SER A 5 -12.15 16.93 27.39
CA SER A 5 -11.09 17.93 27.24
C SER A 5 -9.72 17.23 27.10
N CYS A 6 -9.23 17.11 25.87
CA CYS A 6 -7.89 16.60 25.58
C CYS A 6 -6.83 17.66 25.92
N LYS A 7 -6.31 17.66 27.15
CA LYS A 7 -5.20 18.54 27.57
C LYS A 7 -3.87 18.11 26.90
N LYS A 8 -3.13 19.08 26.33
CA LYS A 8 -1.78 18.89 25.77
C LYS A 8 -0.84 18.39 26.89
N PRO A 9 -0.17 17.23 26.74
CA PRO A 9 0.74 16.75 27.78
C PRO A 9 1.97 17.66 27.86
N LYS A 10 2.37 18.05 29.08
CA LYS A 10 3.61 18.82 29.30
C LYS A 10 4.80 17.88 29.06
N ASN A 11 5.55 18.13 27.99
CA ASN A 11 6.71 17.33 27.62
C ASN A 11 7.99 18.05 28.06
N GLU A 12 8.69 17.53 29.06
CA GLU A 12 9.92 18.11 29.64
C GLU A 12 11.23 17.50 29.09
N ARG A 13 11.21 16.82 27.94
CA ARG A 13 12.46 16.29 27.35
C ARG A 13 12.68 16.74 25.91
N VAL A 14 13.74 17.56 25.80
CA VAL A 14 14.60 17.90 24.68
C VAL A 14 14.60 16.89 23.52
N GLY A 15 14.43 17.37 22.28
CA GLY A 15 14.88 16.66 21.08
C GLY A 15 13.97 16.76 19.86
N GLN A 16 14.09 17.85 19.09
CA GLN A 16 13.97 17.98 17.62
C GLN A 16 13.04 17.07 16.77
N PHE A 17 11.96 16.51 17.30
CA PHE A 17 10.85 16.01 16.50
C PHE A 17 9.66 16.91 16.81
N GLY A 18 9.45 17.90 15.95
CA GLY A 18 8.39 18.89 16.07
C GLY A 18 7.11 18.27 16.59
N ASP A 19 6.53 18.90 17.61
CA ASP A 19 5.46 18.39 18.45
C ASP A 19 4.45 17.54 17.66
N TYR A 20 4.56 16.23 17.80
CA TYR A 20 3.71 15.24 17.11
C TYR A 20 2.22 15.51 17.32
N TRP A 21 1.86 16.12 18.47
CA TRP A 21 0.51 16.58 18.78
C TRP A 21 0.06 17.73 17.86
N ASP A 22 0.94 18.71 17.60
CA ASP A 22 0.63 19.84 16.72
C ASP A 22 0.56 19.39 15.25
N LEU A 23 1.42 18.45 14.83
CA LEU A 23 1.33 17.80 13.51
C LEU A 23 0.02 17.04 13.34
N ARG A 24 -0.39 16.26 14.36
CA ARG A 24 -1.67 15.55 14.35
C ARG A 24 -2.86 16.52 14.25
N MET A 25 -2.83 17.62 14.98
CA MET A 25 -3.88 18.64 14.92
C MET A 25 -3.90 19.37 13.58
N LYS A 26 -2.74 19.68 13.00
CA LYS A 26 -2.62 20.28 11.67
C LYS A 26 -3.13 19.35 10.56
N LEU A 27 -2.87 18.04 10.66
CA LEU A 27 -3.39 17.03 9.73
C LEU A 27 -4.90 16.91 9.84
N GLN A 28 -5.44 16.83 11.05
CA GLN A 28 -6.88 16.70 11.27
C GLN A 28 -7.65 17.93 10.77
N LYS A 29 -7.07 19.13 10.95
CA LYS A 29 -7.62 20.38 10.43
C LYS A 29 -7.60 20.43 8.90
N SER A 30 -6.48 20.06 8.28
CA SER A 30 -6.38 20.03 6.81
C SER A 30 -7.29 18.98 6.17
N GLU A 31 -7.60 17.87 6.86
CA GLU A 31 -8.62 16.91 6.43
C GLU A 31 -10.04 17.47 6.51
N SER A 32 -10.37 18.23 7.55
CA SER A 32 -11.68 18.85 7.70
C SER A 32 -11.92 20.00 6.71
N GLU A 33 -10.87 20.74 6.36
CA GLU A 33 -10.91 21.85 5.41
C GLU A 33 -10.71 21.39 3.97
N ARG A 34 -10.43 20.10 3.75
CA ARG A 34 -10.26 19.54 2.41
C ARG A 34 -11.58 19.69 1.66
N PRO A 35 -11.62 20.44 0.55
CA PRO A 35 -12.82 20.51 -0.25
C PRO A 35 -13.20 19.09 -0.63
N LYS A 36 -14.46 18.71 -0.40
CA LYS A 36 -14.98 17.44 -0.90
C LYS A 36 -14.71 17.47 -2.40
N ARG A 37 -13.73 16.68 -2.87
CA ARG A 37 -13.56 16.44 -4.30
C ARG A 37 -14.95 16.05 -4.77
N GLY A 38 -15.55 16.91 -5.60
CA GLY A 38 -16.88 16.67 -6.11
C GLY A 38 -16.95 15.23 -6.57
N THR A 39 -18.06 14.56 -6.25
CA THR A 39 -18.41 13.25 -6.78
C THR A 39 -18.70 13.38 -8.28
N GLY A 40 -17.73 13.87 -9.06
CA GLY A 40 -17.74 13.92 -10.52
C GLY A 40 -17.13 12.67 -11.13
N ARG A 41 -17.19 11.55 -10.39
CA ARG A 41 -17.11 10.21 -10.96
C ARG A 41 -18.44 9.55 -10.63
N GLU A 42 -19.46 9.95 -11.38
CA GLU A 42 -20.61 9.09 -11.65
C GLU A 42 -20.08 7.69 -11.91
N GLY A 43 -20.69 6.69 -11.27
CA GLY A 43 -20.20 5.32 -11.14
C GLY A 43 -20.06 4.59 -12.48
N VAL A 44 -19.06 4.95 -13.28
CA VAL A 44 -18.60 4.11 -14.38
C VAL A 44 -17.95 2.90 -13.72
N ALA A 45 -18.75 1.84 -13.58
CA ALA A 45 -18.24 0.54 -13.19
C ALA A 45 -16.99 0.25 -14.03
N PRO A 46 -15.89 -0.24 -13.42
CA PRO A 46 -14.71 -0.59 -14.18
C PRO A 46 -15.15 -1.48 -15.34
N PRO A 47 -14.67 -1.23 -16.58
CA PRO A 47 -15.09 -2.00 -17.73
C PRO A 47 -14.92 -3.50 -17.43
N PRO A 48 -15.83 -4.36 -17.87
CA PRO A 48 -15.70 -5.79 -17.66
C PRO A 48 -14.32 -6.20 -18.17
N ARG A 49 -13.51 -6.81 -17.29
CA ARG A 49 -12.17 -7.25 -17.64
C ARG A 49 -12.35 -8.25 -18.79
N ARG A 50 -11.93 -7.87 -19.99
CA ARG A 50 -11.92 -8.80 -21.12
C ARG A 50 -11.03 -9.97 -20.69
N PRO A 51 -11.49 -11.23 -20.74
CA PRO A 51 -10.59 -12.35 -20.55
C PRO A 51 -9.49 -12.20 -21.62
N VAL A 52 -8.24 -12.05 -21.18
CA VAL A 52 -7.10 -11.98 -22.08
C VAL A 52 -6.92 -13.38 -22.66
N ALA A 53 -7.56 -13.64 -23.79
CA ALA A 53 -7.49 -14.90 -24.50
C ALA A 53 -6.16 -14.97 -25.25
N GLY A 54 -5.12 -15.53 -24.62
CA GLY A 54 -3.83 -15.78 -25.25
C GLY A 54 -2.63 -15.73 -24.31
N ARG A 55 -1.48 -16.25 -24.77
CA ARG A 55 -0.19 -16.00 -24.13
C ARG A 55 0.23 -14.56 -24.43
N GLU A 56 0.78 -13.88 -23.43
CA GLU A 56 1.37 -12.54 -23.61
C GLU A 56 2.54 -12.62 -24.59
N ALA A 57 2.57 -11.75 -25.60
CA ALA A 57 3.60 -11.73 -26.64
C ALA A 57 4.33 -10.38 -26.74
N ASP A 58 3.83 -9.32 -26.10
CA ASP A 58 4.46 -8.00 -26.13
C ASP A 58 5.76 -8.01 -25.31
N PRO A 59 6.93 -7.73 -25.94
CA PRO A 59 8.22 -7.76 -25.26
C PRO A 59 8.35 -6.72 -24.16
N GLU A 60 7.75 -5.54 -24.28
CA GLU A 60 7.84 -4.49 -23.26
C GLU A 60 7.06 -4.88 -22.00
N VAL A 61 5.87 -5.45 -22.19
CA VAL A 61 5.04 -5.98 -21.10
C VAL A 61 5.74 -7.14 -20.41
N LEU A 62 6.33 -8.07 -21.17
CA LEU A 62 7.09 -9.19 -20.63
C LEU A 62 8.32 -8.72 -19.84
N ALA A 63 9.08 -7.76 -20.36
CA ALA A 63 10.25 -7.20 -19.68
C ALA A 63 9.86 -6.56 -18.34
N ARG A 64 8.76 -5.79 -18.32
CA ARG A 64 8.23 -5.19 -17.08
C ARG A 64 7.80 -6.25 -16.07
N ARG A 65 7.10 -7.30 -16.50
CA ARG A 65 6.70 -8.42 -15.62
C ARG A 65 7.91 -9.19 -15.11
N LEU A 66 8.90 -9.44 -15.96
CA LEU A 66 10.15 -10.12 -15.59
C LEU A 66 10.86 -9.36 -14.47
N LYS A 67 11.00 -8.04 -14.61
CA LYS A 67 11.59 -7.18 -13.56
C LYS A 67 10.87 -7.32 -12.22
N GLN A 68 9.54 -7.33 -12.21
CA GLN A 68 8.76 -7.52 -10.97
C GLN A 68 9.00 -8.89 -10.34
N ILE A 69 9.03 -9.94 -11.16
CA ILE A 69 9.29 -11.31 -10.73
C ILE A 69 10.70 -11.42 -10.14
N GLU A 70 11.70 -10.83 -10.79
CA GLU A 70 13.09 -10.81 -10.32
C GLU A 70 13.22 -10.14 -8.96
N TYR A 71 12.57 -8.99 -8.76
CA TYR A 71 12.54 -8.31 -7.45
C TYR A 71 11.92 -9.18 -6.35
N GLY A 72 10.87 -9.95 -6.65
CA GLY A 72 10.28 -10.88 -5.68
C GLY A 72 11.19 -12.08 -5.38
N LYS A 73 11.84 -12.63 -6.42
CA LYS A 73 12.70 -13.82 -6.32
C LYS A 73 14.08 -13.53 -5.75
N SER A 74 14.55 -12.28 -5.78
CA SER A 74 15.84 -11.90 -5.18
C SER A 74 15.81 -11.86 -3.65
N THR A 75 14.62 -11.92 -3.04
CA THR A 75 14.45 -11.92 -1.58
C THR A 75 15.01 -13.18 -0.91
N GLU A 76 15.52 -13.04 0.31
CA GLU A 76 15.96 -14.21 1.09
C GLU A 76 14.82 -15.19 1.38
N GLY A 77 13.59 -14.68 1.55
CA GLY A 77 12.40 -15.51 1.75
C GLY A 77 12.16 -16.47 0.59
N TYR A 78 12.31 -16.00 -0.66
CA TYR A 78 12.16 -16.85 -1.83
C TYR A 78 13.25 -17.93 -1.90
N LYS A 79 14.50 -17.60 -1.52
CA LYS A 79 15.60 -18.58 -1.45
C LYS A 79 15.29 -19.68 -0.43
N ARG A 80 14.97 -19.29 0.81
CA ARG A 80 14.61 -20.24 1.89
C ARG A 80 13.42 -21.12 1.50
N TYR A 81 12.41 -20.56 0.84
CA TYR A 81 11.28 -21.33 0.34
C TYR A 81 11.68 -22.35 -0.72
N CYS A 82 12.58 -21.99 -1.65
CA CYS A 82 13.07 -22.93 -2.66
C CYS A 82 13.88 -24.08 -2.05
N ASP A 83 14.66 -23.81 -1.00
CA ASP A 83 15.43 -24.83 -0.28
C ASP A 83 14.52 -25.76 0.54
N ALA A 84 13.49 -25.20 1.18
CA ALA A 84 12.55 -25.95 2.01
C ALA A 84 11.54 -26.76 1.19
N VAL A 85 11.07 -26.22 0.05
CA VAL A 85 10.00 -26.81 -0.78
C VAL A 85 10.47 -26.99 -2.23
N PRO A 86 10.97 -28.20 -2.58
CA PRO A 86 11.31 -28.57 -3.95
C PRO A 86 10.11 -28.37 -4.89
N LYS A 87 10.38 -28.03 -6.16
CA LYS A 87 9.34 -27.66 -7.14
C LYS A 87 8.24 -28.71 -7.28
N ASP A 88 8.61 -29.98 -7.29
CA ASP A 88 7.69 -31.11 -7.50
C ASP A 88 6.77 -31.36 -6.30
N LYS A 89 7.09 -30.77 -5.14
CA LYS A 89 6.33 -30.90 -3.89
C LYS A 89 5.52 -29.65 -3.56
N ARG A 90 5.45 -28.67 -4.47
CA ARG A 90 4.68 -27.44 -4.24
C ARG A 90 3.20 -27.69 -4.48
N GLU A 91 2.43 -27.56 -3.41
CA GLU A 91 0.97 -27.45 -3.51
C GLU A 91 0.54 -26.18 -4.28
N GLN A 92 -0.69 -26.18 -4.82
CA GLN A 92 -1.22 -25.06 -5.60
C GLN A 92 -1.54 -23.84 -4.73
N LEU A 93 -1.74 -24.04 -3.42
CA LEU A 93 -2.01 -23.01 -2.43
C LEU A 93 -0.83 -22.95 -1.44
N HIS A 94 -0.07 -21.85 -1.45
CA HIS A 94 0.93 -21.49 -0.43
C HIS A 94 0.70 -20.05 0.01
#